data_AF-A0A0P0YXQ7-F1
#
_entry.id   AF-A0A0P0YXQ7-F1
#
_cell.length_a   1.000
_cell.length_b   1.000
_cell.length_c   1.000
_cell.angle_alpha   90.00
_cell.angle_beta   90.00
_cell.angle_gamma   90.00
#
_symmetry.space_group_name_H-M   'P 1'
#
loop_
_entity.id
_entity.type
_entity.pdbx_description
1 polymer ?
#
loop_
_entity_poly.entity_id
_entity_poly.type
_entity_poly.pdbx_seq_one_letter_code
_entity_poly.pdbx_strand_id
1 'polypeptide(L)' 'MAQDALFDIAATLVRVARPGKSRKKIIRQVQAVHPGASRKDVVKAAFYAVSAYGDDMAPSIRRT' A
#
# COMPACT_ATOMS: atom_id res chain seq x y z
N MET A 1 -0.77 -15.77 2.00
CA MET A 1 0.04 -15.14 3.07
C MET A 1 -0.80 -15.01 4.33
N ALA A 2 -0.14 -14.98 5.50
CA ALA A 2 -0.79 -14.68 6.77
C ALA A 2 -1.28 -13.22 6.81
N GLN A 3 -2.20 -12.92 7.72
CA GLN A 3 -2.77 -11.57 7.87
C GLN A 3 -1.73 -10.53 8.30
N ASP A 4 -0.82 -10.90 9.20
CA ASP A 4 0.25 -10.01 9.68
C ASP A 4 1.17 -9.57 8.53
N ALA A 5 1.50 -10.49 7.62
CA ALA A 5 2.29 -10.18 6.44
C ALA A 5 1.58 -9.19 5.49
N LEU A 6 0.24 -9.16 5.46
CA LEU A 6 -0.50 -8.17 4.67
C LEU A 6 -0.45 -6.78 5.32
N PHE A 7 -0.40 -6.69 6.66
CA PHE A 7 -0.21 -5.41 7.36
C PHE A 7 1.19 -4.84 7.14
N ASP A 8 2.23 -5.67 7.12
CA ASP A 8 3.59 -5.23 6.81
C ASP A 8 3.71 -4.68 5.38
N ILE A 9 3.04 -5.34 4.42
CA ILE A 9 2.95 -4.86 3.05
C ILE A 9 2.16 -3.54 3.00
N ALA A 10 1.08 -3.41 3.76
CA ALA A 10 0.27 -2.19 3.84
C ALA A 10 1.08 -1.00 4.39
N ALA A 11 1.84 -1.20 5.47
CA ALA A 11 2.74 -0.18 6.02
C ALA A 11 3.86 0.20 5.04
N THR A 12 4.29 -0.73 4.20
CA THR A 12 5.27 -0.46 3.13
C THR A 12 4.64 0.35 2.00
N LEU A 13 3.42 -0.01 1.58
CA LEU A 13 2.63 0.72 0.57
C LEU A 13 2.45 2.18 0.95
N VAL A 14 2.10 2.46 2.21
CA VAL A 14 1.98 3.80 2.80
C VAL A 14 3.22 4.65 2.56
N ARG A 15 4.41 4.06 2.74
CA ARG A 15 5.69 4.76 2.58
C ARG A 15 6.07 5.01 1.12
N VAL A 16 5.74 4.08 0.22
CA VAL A 16 6.19 4.14 -1.19
C VAL A 16 5.20 4.81 -2.14
N ALA A 17 3.91 4.79 -1.80
CA ALA A 17 2.84 5.39 -2.60
C ALA A 17 2.92 6.92 -2.51
N ARG A 18 2.97 7.56 -3.68
CA ARG A 18 3.02 9.03 -3.85
C ARG A 18 2.15 9.41 -5.04
N PRO A 19 1.50 10.59 -5.04
CA PRO A 19 0.77 11.09 -6.20
C PRO A 19 1.62 11.05 -7.48
N GLY A 20 1.01 10.70 -8.61
CA GLY A 20 1.70 10.59 -9.91
C GLY A 20 2.61 9.37 -10.10
N LYS A 21 2.83 8.54 -9.07
CA LYS A 21 3.64 7.33 -9.21
C LYS A 21 2.84 6.18 -9.84
N SER A 22 3.39 5.55 -10.87
CA SER A 22 2.69 4.47 -11.56
C SER A 22 2.51 3.23 -10.67
N ARG A 23 1.35 2.58 -10.81
CA ARG A 23 1.01 1.32 -10.11
C ARG A 23 2.11 0.26 -10.24
N LYS A 24 2.71 0.12 -11.44
CA LYS A 24 3.79 -0.86 -11.69
C LYS A 24 5.04 -0.57 -10.86
N LYS A 25 5.40 0.72 -10.71
CA LYS A 25 6.57 1.14 -9.91
C LYS A 25 6.32 0.92 -8.42
N ILE A 26 5.10 1.19 -7.95
CA ILE A 26 4.68 0.91 -6.57
C ILE A 26 4.80 -0.59 -6.28
N ILE A 27 4.19 -1.45 -7.11
CA ILE A 27 4.25 -2.91 -6.93
C ILE A 27 5.71 -3.40 -6.90
N ARG A 28 6.57 -2.94 -7.82
CA ARG A 28 7.98 -3.34 -7.83
C ARG A 28 8.72 -2.94 -6.56
N GLN A 29 8.47 -1.74 -6.02
CA GLN A 29 9.10 -1.31 -4.77
C GLN A 29 8.62 -2.11 -3.57
N VAL A 30 7.33 -2.44 -3.52
CA VAL A 30 6.80 -3.33 -2.49
C VAL A 30 7.43 -4.72 -2.60
N GLN A 31 7.55 -5.28 -3.80
CA GLN A 31 8.18 -6.59 -4.03
C GLN A 31 9.69 -6.59 -3.75
N ALA A 32 10.37 -5.46 -3.88
CA ALA A 32 11.78 -5.34 -3.49
C ALA A 32 11.97 -5.47 -1.97
N VAL A 33 10.99 -5.03 -1.17
CA VAL A 33 10.98 -5.17 0.29
C VAL A 33 10.37 -6.50 0.73
N HIS A 34 9.39 -7.01 -0.04
CA HIS A 34 8.65 -8.24 0.22
C HIS A 34 8.72 -9.17 -0.99
N PRO A 35 9.85 -9.92 -1.19
CA PRO A 35 10.08 -10.71 -2.40
C PRO A 35 9.01 -11.77 -2.68
N GLY A 36 8.36 -12.28 -1.63
CA GLY A 36 7.27 -13.27 -1.75
C GLY A 36 5.89 -12.68 -2.04
N ALA A 37 5.73 -11.35 -2.09
CA ALA A 37 4.43 -10.72 -2.27
C ALA A 37 3.95 -10.85 -3.72
N SER A 38 2.83 -11.55 -3.92
CA SER A 38 2.18 -11.57 -5.22
C SER A 38 1.50 -10.22 -5.50
N ARG A 39 1.22 -9.94 -6.77
CA ARG A 39 0.46 -8.72 -7.14
C ARG A 39 -0.91 -8.67 -6.45
N LYS A 40 -1.56 -9.81 -6.25
CA LYS A 40 -2.85 -9.90 -5.53
C LYS A 40 -2.71 -9.48 -4.09
N ASP A 41 -1.63 -9.89 -3.44
CA ASP A 41 -1.37 -9.54 -2.04
C ASP A 41 -1.10 -8.04 -1.87
N VAL A 42 -0.35 -7.43 -2.79
CA VAL A 42 -0.12 -5.99 -2.79
C VAL A 42 -1.44 -5.22 -2.95
N VAL A 43 -2.32 -5.65 -3.85
CA VAL A 43 -3.64 -5.02 -4.03
C VAL A 43 -4.51 -5.20 -2.79
N LYS A 44 -4.53 -6.40 -2.20
CA LYS A 44 -5.28 -6.68 -0.97
C LYS A 44 -4.74 -5.82 0.20
N ALA A 45 -3.43 -5.73 0.36
CA ALA A 45 -2.77 -4.88 1.36
C ALA A 45 -3.06 -3.38 1.17
N ALA A 46 -3.32 -2.93 -0.06
CA ALA A 46 -3.71 -1.54 -0.30
C ALA A 46 -5.04 -1.19 0.37
N PHE A 47 -6.00 -2.12 0.45
CA PHE A 47 -7.25 -1.88 1.19
C PHE A 47 -6.99 -1.78 2.69
N TYR A 48 -6.14 -2.64 3.25
CA TYR A 48 -5.74 -2.52 4.65
C TYR A 48 -5.02 -1.19 4.93
N ALA A 49 -4.17 -0.73 4.00
CA ALA A 49 -3.52 0.57 4.12
C ALA A 49 -4.52 1.74 4.14
N VAL A 50 -5.53 1.71 3.27
CA VAL A 50 -6.59 2.74 3.24
C VAL A 50 -7.45 2.69 4.50
N SER A 51 -7.79 1.50 5.00
CA SER A 51 -8.59 1.37 6.23
C SER A 51 -7.83 1.79 7.49
N ALA A 52 -6.52 1.55 7.55
CA ALA A 52 -5.71 1.84 8.74
C ALA A 52 -5.11 3.27 8.74
N TYR A 53 -4.83 3.83 7.56
CA TYR A 53 -4.11 5.11 7.40
C TYR A 53 -4.83 6.09 6.47
N GLY A 54 -6.12 5.87 6.19
CA GLY A 54 -6.89 6.65 5.20
C GLY A 54 -6.89 8.16 5.47
N ASP A 55 -7.01 8.55 6.75
CA ASP A 55 -7.01 9.96 7.15
C ASP A 55 -5.61 10.60 6.98
N ASP A 56 -4.54 9.87 7.29
CA ASP A 56 -3.16 10.32 7.10
C ASP A 56 -2.75 10.38 5.61
N MET A 57 -3.38 9.54 4.78
CA MET A 57 -3.13 9.45 3.34
C MET A 57 -3.82 10.53 2.52
N ALA A 58 -4.88 11.12 3.06
CA ALA A 58 -5.74 12.05 2.34
C ALA A 58 -5.86 13.41 3.05
N PRO A 59 -4.76 14.13 3.33
CA PRO A 59 -4.84 15.45 3.97
C PRO A 59 -5.52 16.52 3.10
N SER A 60 -5.75 16.25 1.81
CA SER A 60 -6.30 17.22 0.85
C SER A 60 -7.67 16.85 0.27
N ILE A 61 -8.35 15.82 0.77
CA ILE A 61 -9.76 15.62 0.42
C ILE A 61 -10.58 16.54 1.32
N ARG A 62 -10.79 17.79 0.90
CA ARG A 62 -11.85 18.61 1.49
C ARG A 62 -13.16 17.84 1.31
N ARG A 63 -13.77 17.42 2.41
CA ARG A 63 -15.19 17.06 2.42
C ARG A 63 -15.95 18.34 2.10
N THR A 64 -16.35 18.50 0.84
CA THR A 64 -17.39 19.44 0.42
C THR A 64 -18.74 18.89 0.81
#